data_AF-A0A2M7ZB94-F1
#
_entry.id   AF-A0A2M7ZB94-F1
#
_cell.length_a   1.000
_cell.length_b   1.000
_cell.length_c   1.000
_cell.angle_alpha   90.00
_cell.angle_beta   90.00
_cell.angle_gamma   90.00
#
_symmetry.space_group_name_H-M   'P 1'
#
loop_
_entity.id
_entity.type
_entity.pdbx_description
1 polymer ?
#
loop_
_entity_poly.entity_id
_entity_poly.type
_entity_poly.pdbx_seq_one_letter_code
_entity_poly.pdbx_strand_id
1 'polypeptide(L)' 'MHKENVGCREVMNHICDNLGEDLNSPKCVAIKEHLESCDSCKKYFKSVEDTIKFYKLYNVELSDESHKNLMKKLGLE' A
#
# COMPACT_ATOMS: atom_id res chain seq x y z
N MET A 1 -20.26 25.56 22.03
CA MET A 1 -19.46 25.11 20.88
C MET A 1 -19.95 23.73 20.49
N HIS A 2 -20.72 23.63 19.40
CA HIS A 2 -21.09 22.33 18.84
C HIS A 2 -19.85 21.70 18.20
N LYS A 3 -19.43 20.53 18.68
CA LYS A 3 -18.44 19.70 17.99
C LYS A 3 -19.17 19.06 16.81
N GLU A 4 -18.88 19.53 15.60
CA GLU A 4 -19.32 18.85 14.39
C GLU A 4 -18.61 17.49 14.31
N ASN A 5 -19.40 16.42 14.19
CA ASN A 5 -18.87 15.07 14.01
C ASN A 5 -18.44 14.94 12.55
N VAL A 6 -17.12 15.01 12.31
CA VAL A 6 -16.53 14.78 10.99
C VAL A 6 -16.96 13.40 10.49
N GLY A 7 -17.55 13.34 9.30
CA GLY A 7 -18.08 12.11 8.75
C GLY A 7 -16.97 11.15 8.32
N CYS A 8 -17.20 9.84 8.40
CA CYS A 8 -16.20 8.83 7.99
C CYS A 8 -15.65 9.05 6.56
N ARG A 9 -16.46 9.59 5.66
CA ARG A 9 -16.04 9.95 4.29
C ARG A 9 -15.06 11.12 4.27
N GLU A 10 -15.25 12.13 5.12
CA GLU A 10 -14.31 13.27 5.23
C GLU A 10 -13.00 12.83 5.88
N VAL A 11 -13.06 11.91 6.85
CA VAL A 11 -11.87 11.28 7.42
C VAL A 11 -11.11 10.50 6.34
N MET A 12 -11.82 9.69 5.53
CA MET A 12 -11.19 8.93 4.44
C MET A 12 -10.63 9.82 3.34
N ASN A 13 -11.33 10.89 2.95
CA ASN A 13 -10.82 11.85 1.98
C ASN A 13 -9.59 12.57 2.52
N HIS A 14 -9.61 13.02 3.77
CA HIS A 14 -8.45 13.65 4.41
C HIS A 14 -7.27 12.67 4.49
N ILE A 15 -7.51 11.40 4.77
CA ILE A 15 -6.48 10.36 4.74
C ILE A 15 -5.94 10.19 3.32
N CYS A 16 -6.78 10.13 2.29
CA CYS A 16 -6.35 10.03 0.90
C CYS A 16 -5.61 11.28 0.40
N ASP A 17 -6.06 12.47 0.79
CA ASP A 17 -5.47 13.76 0.44
C ASP A 17 -4.11 13.97 1.12
N ASN A 18 -3.90 13.37 2.30
CA ASN A 18 -2.63 13.44 3.02
C ASN A 18 -1.72 12.23 2.79
N LEU A 19 -2.24 11.05 2.44
CA LEU A 19 -1.44 9.89 2.02
C LEU A 19 -1.07 9.97 0.53
N GLY A 20 -1.74 10.81 -0.25
CA GLY A 20 -1.29 11.31 -1.55
C GLY A 20 -0.35 12.51 -1.41
N GLU A 21 0.68 12.37 -0.57
CA GLU A 21 1.52 13.46 -0.06
C GLU A 21 2.04 14.43 -1.15
N ASP A 22 2.07 15.73 -0.81
CA ASP A 22 2.97 16.69 -1.46
C ASP A 22 4.42 16.22 -1.27
N LEU A 23 4.96 15.58 -2.31
CA LEU A 23 6.31 15.02 -2.35
C LEU A 23 7.42 16.07 -2.20
N ASN A 24 7.07 17.35 -2.22
CA ASN A 24 7.95 18.50 -1.99
C ASN A 24 7.72 19.17 -0.63
N SER A 25 6.83 18.64 0.21
CA SER A 25 6.68 19.13 1.57
C SER A 25 8.01 19.03 2.32
N PRO A 26 8.32 19.94 3.25
CA PRO A 26 9.57 19.91 4.01
C PRO A 26 9.84 18.57 4.70
N LYS A 27 8.77 17.86 5.11
CA LYS A 27 8.87 16.54 5.72
C LYS A 27 9.30 15.47 4.72
N CYS A 28 8.70 15.43 3.53
CA CYS A 28 9.09 14.48 2.49
C CYS A 28 10.54 14.72 2.03
N VAL A 29 10.98 15.98 1.91
CA VAL A 29 12.37 16.33 1.59
C VAL A 29 13.32 15.83 2.68
N ALA A 30 13.04 16.11 3.95
CA ALA A 30 13.88 15.64 5.06
C ALA A 30 13.95 14.09 5.13
N ILE A 31 12.85 13.40 4.84
CA ILE A 31 12.83 11.93 4.74
C ILE A 31 13.69 11.44 3.58
N LYS A 32 13.63 12.07 2.40
CA LYS A 32 14.49 11.75 1.25
C LYS A 32 15.97 11.95 1.57
N GLU A 33 16.33 13.07 2.20
CA GLU A 33 17.71 13.34 2.62
C GLU A 33 18.21 12.33 3.66
N HIS A 34 17.36 11.92 4.61
CA HIS A 34 17.69 10.88 5.57
C HIS A 34 17.87 9.52 4.89
N LEU A 35 16.96 9.16 3.98
CA LEU A 35 17.10 7.95 3.17
C LEU A 35 18.42 7.97 2.38
N GLU A 36 18.85 9.12 1.85
CA GLU A 36 20.12 9.21 1.12
C GLU A 36 21.39 9.19 1.99
N SER A 37 21.28 9.48 3.28
CA SER A 37 22.43 9.54 4.20
C SER A 37 22.54 8.35 5.15
N CYS A 38 21.48 7.56 5.33
CA CYS A 38 21.43 6.48 6.31
C CYS A 38 21.36 5.08 5.67
N ASP A 39 22.45 4.32 5.73
CA ASP A 39 22.55 2.98 5.13
C ASP A 39 21.50 1.97 5.64
N SER A 40 21.14 2.01 6.93
CA SER A 40 20.11 1.12 7.47
C SER A 40 18.74 1.41 6.85
N CYS A 41 18.40 2.68 6.68
CA CYS A 41 17.13 3.10 6.10
C CYS A 41 17.09 2.82 4.60
N LYS A 42 18.21 3.00 3.87
CA LYS A 42 18.34 2.57 2.46
C LYS A 42 18.05 1.08 2.29
N LYS A 43 18.69 0.23 3.11
CA LYS A 43 18.51 -1.22 3.07
C LYS A 43 17.07 -1.62 3.36
N TYR A 44 16.47 -1.00 4.39
CA TYR A 44 15.07 -1.27 4.72
C TYR A 44 14.12 -0.86 3.59
N PHE A 45 14.28 0.36 3.06
CA PHE A 45 13.48 0.84 1.94
C PHE A 45 13.60 -0.08 0.73
N LYS A 46 14.83 -0.50 0.41
CA LYS A 46 15.09 -1.45 -0.68
C LYS A 46 14.40 -2.80 -0.46
N SER A 47 14.43 -3.33 0.76
CA SER A 47 13.72 -4.57 1.11
C SER A 47 12.21 -4.46 0.86
N VAL A 48 11.61 -3.32 1.21
CA VAL A 48 10.17 -3.08 0.98
C VAL A 48 9.88 -2.95 -0.53
N GLU A 49 10.70 -2.20 -1.25
CA GLU A 49 10.59 -2.06 -2.71
C GLU A 49 10.68 -3.43 -3.41
N ASP A 50 11.66 -4.24 -3.04
CA ASP A 50 11.87 -5.57 -3.61
C ASP A 50 10.71 -6.51 -3.26
N THR A 51 10.17 -6.42 -2.04
CA THR A 51 8.97 -7.19 -1.65
C THR A 51 7.79 -6.85 -2.56
N ILE A 52 7.50 -5.55 -2.75
CA ILE A 52 6.41 -5.10 -3.64
C ILE A 52 6.66 -5.59 -5.07
N LYS A 53 7.88 -5.48 -5.57
CA LYS A 53 8.27 -5.96 -6.90
C LYS A 53 8.02 -7.45 -7.04
N PHE A 54 8.41 -8.27 -6.06
CA PHE A 54 8.20 -9.71 -6.11
C PHE A 54 6.72 -10.07 -6.11
N TYR A 55 5.89 -9.41 -5.31
CA TYR A 55 4.44 -9.62 -5.36
C TYR A 55 3.81 -9.23 -6.70
N LYS A 56 4.28 -8.14 -7.33
CA LYS A 56 3.81 -7.75 -8.67
C LYS A 56 4.24 -8.73 -9.76
N LEU A 57 5.44 -9.31 -9.63
CA LEU A 57 5.97 -10.32 -10.55
C LEU A 57 5.42 -11.72 -10.29
N TYR A 58 4.86 -11.96 -9.11
CA TYR A 58 4.22 -13.20 -8.73
C TYR A 58 2.88 -13.36 -9.48
N ASN A 59 2.99 -13.66 -10.78
CA ASN A 59 1.86 -14.00 -11.64
C ASN A 59 1.56 -15.49 -11.54
N VAL A 60 1.15 -15.96 -10.36
CA VAL A 60 0.62 -17.31 -10.22
C VAL A 60 -0.81 -17.30 -10.72
N GLU A 61 -0.95 -17.67 -11.98
CA GLU A 61 -2.25 -18.04 -12.53
C GLU A 61 -2.66 -19.36 -11.89
N LEU A 62 -3.80 -19.34 -11.21
CA LEU A 62 -4.41 -20.58 -10.72
C LEU A 62 -4.81 -21.42 -11.93
N SER A 63 -4.50 -22.71 -11.91
CA SER A 63 -4.98 -23.60 -12.96
C SER A 63 -6.51 -23.60 -13.01
N ASP A 64 -7.08 -23.78 -14.19
CA ASP A 64 -8.53 -23.96 -14.37
C ASP A 64 -9.08 -25.07 -13.48
N GLU A 65 -8.29 -26.12 -13.24
CA GLU A 65 -8.64 -27.21 -12.34
C GLU A 65 -8.74 -26.75 -10.88
N SER A 66 -7.84 -25.88 -10.43
CA SER A 66 -7.90 -25.30 -9.09
C SER A 66 -9.13 -24.41 -8.92
N HIS A 67 -9.46 -23.62 -9.95
CA HIS A 67 -10.67 -22.80 -9.98
C HIS A 67 -11.93 -23.67 -9.92
N LYS A 68 -12.03 -24.71 -10.76
CA LYS A 68 -13.17 -25.63 -10.78
C LYS A 68 -13.34 -26.36 -9.44
N ASN A 69 -12.24 -26.88 -8.88
CA ASN A 69 -12.28 -27.52 -7.57
C ASN A 69 -12.75 -26.58 -6.46
N LEU A 70 -12.40 -25.29 -6.53
CA LEU A 70 -12.89 -24.29 -5.59
C LEU A 70 -14.39 -24.04 -5.77
N MET A 71 -14.84 -23.78 -7.00
CA MET A 71 -16.26 -23.50 -7.28
C MET A 71 -17.16 -24.67 -6.87
N LYS A 72 -16.73 -25.91 -7.15
CA LYS A 72 -17.41 -27.13 -6.68
C LYS A 72 -17.55 -27.20 -5.17
N LYS A 73 -16.46 -26.90 -4.43
CA LYS A 73 -16.48 -26.91 -2.95
C LYS A 73 -17.37 -25.82 -2.36
N LEU A 74 -17.49 -24.69 -3.05
CA LEU A 74 -18.37 -23.59 -2.66
C LEU A 74 -19.83 -23.80 -3.09
N GLY A 75 -20.12 -24.82 -3.91
CA GLY A 75 -21.47 -25.10 -4.42
C GLY A 75 -21.96 -24.06 -5.43
N LEU A 76 -21.03 -23.46 -6.19
CA LEU A 76 -21.29 -22.41 -7.17
C LEU A 76 -21.18 -22.89 -8.63
N GLU A 77 -21.03 -24.20 -8.83
CA GLU A 77 -21.06 -24.89 -10.14
C GLU A 77 -22.37 -25.66 -10.34
#